data_AF-A0A5Z0FB92-F1
#
_entry.id   AF-A0A5Z0FB92-F1
#
_cell.length_a   1.000
_cell.length_b   1.000
_cell.length_c   1.000
_cell.angle_alpha   90.00
_cell.angle_beta   90.00
_cell.angle_gamma   90.00
#
_symmetry.space_group_name_H-M   'P 1'
#
loop_
_entity.id
_entity.type
_entity.pdbx_description
1 polymer ?
#
loop_
_entity_poly.entity_id
_entity_poly.type
_entity_poly.pdbx_seq_one_letter_code
_entity_poly.pdbx_strand_id
1 'polypeptide(L)'
;KKAFVELYDKRLIVRGNYMINWCTHDGALSDIEVEYKENKGKLYHIKYFLKDSDEFLVVATTRPETFFGDTAVMVHPDDERYAKFVDKEVILPISKKAIKIIADKHVEKEFGTGVVKVTPAHDMNDYEVGLRHNL
;
A
#
# COMPACT_ATOMS: atom_id res chain seq x y z
N LYS A 1 32.98 -16.44 -3.24
CA LYS A 1 33.51 -16.00 -1.92
C LYS A 1 34.34 -14.72 -2.02
N LYS A 2 35.43 -14.67 -2.81
CA LYS A 2 36.28 -13.46 -2.93
C LYS A 2 35.52 -12.20 -3.38
N ALA A 3 34.73 -12.29 -4.45
CA ALA A 3 33.93 -11.15 -4.95
C ALA A 3 32.95 -10.59 -3.91
N PHE A 4 32.25 -11.45 -3.17
CA PHE A 4 31.34 -11.02 -2.11
C PHE A 4 32.06 -10.24 -1.01
N VAL A 5 33.19 -10.75 -0.52
CA VAL A 5 33.98 -10.09 0.52
C VAL A 5 34.49 -8.73 0.04
N GLU A 6 35.01 -8.66 -1.19
CA GLU A 6 35.49 -7.39 -1.76
C GLU A 6 34.37 -6.33 -1.88
N LEU A 7 33.17 -6.73 -2.30
CA LEU A 7 32.03 -5.81 -2.39
C LEU A 7 31.49 -5.40 -1.01
N TYR A 8 31.49 -6.34 -0.07
CA TYR A 8 31.13 -6.08 1.33
C TYR A 8 32.10 -5.11 2.00
N ASP A 9 33.40 -5.32 1.86
CA ASP A 9 34.45 -4.45 2.41
C ASP A 9 34.39 -3.05 1.79
N LYS A 10 33.99 -2.94 0.52
CA LYS A 10 33.71 -1.67 -0.17
C LYS A 10 32.38 -1.02 0.25
N ARG A 11 31.62 -1.60 1.18
CA ARG A 11 30.30 -1.14 1.63
C ARG A 11 29.23 -1.07 0.54
N LEU A 12 29.38 -1.90 -0.50
CA LEU A 12 28.40 -2.01 -1.60
C LEU A 12 27.34 -3.09 -1.32
N ILE A 13 27.59 -3.97 -0.36
CA ILE A 13 26.62 -4.97 0.10
C ILE A 13 26.11 -4.54 1.47
N VAL A 14 24.80 -4.42 1.58
CA VAL A 14 24.10 -4.01 2.80
C VAL A 14 23.08 -5.07 3.22
N ARG A 15 22.68 -5.03 4.49
CA ARG A 15 21.58 -5.85 5.02
C ARG A 15 20.59 -4.93 5.72
N GLY A 16 19.32 -5.05 5.36
CA GLY A 16 18.22 -4.33 5.98
C GLY A 16 16.92 -5.12 5.85
N ASN A 17 15.88 -4.64 6.51
CA ASN A 17 14.52 -5.13 6.31
C ASN A 17 13.85 -4.20 5.30
N TYR A 18 13.48 -4.75 4.14
CA TYR A 18 12.79 -4.03 3.07
C TYR A 18 11.80 -4.96 2.36
N MET A 19 10.86 -4.39 1.62
CA MET A 19 9.92 -5.16 0.82
C MET A 19 10.67 -5.94 -0.27
N ILE A 20 10.33 -7.21 -0.44
CA ILE A 20 10.92 -8.08 -1.46
C ILE A 20 9.83 -8.77 -2.27
N ASN A 21 10.17 -9.19 -3.48
CA ASN A 21 9.34 -10.14 -4.22
C ASN A 21 9.51 -11.53 -3.62
N TRP A 22 8.40 -12.17 -3.23
CA TRP A 22 8.42 -13.49 -2.62
C TRP A 22 7.59 -14.49 -3.44
N CYS A 23 8.25 -15.53 -3.94
CA CYS A 23 7.62 -16.70 -4.51
C CYS A 23 7.33 -17.73 -3.41
N THR A 24 6.09 -18.24 -3.34
CA THR A 24 5.73 -19.29 -2.37
C THR A 24 6.42 -20.63 -2.66
N HIS A 25 6.98 -20.81 -3.86
CA HIS A 25 7.77 -21.98 -4.25
C HIS A 25 9.29 -21.76 -4.03
N ASP A 26 9.83 -20.63 -4.50
CA ASP A 26 11.30 -20.41 -4.59
C ASP A 26 11.88 -19.46 -3.53
N GLY A 27 11.03 -18.74 -2.79
CA GLY A 27 11.47 -17.75 -1.80
C GLY A 27 11.71 -16.36 -2.40
N ALA A 28 12.74 -15.66 -1.93
CA ALA A 28 13.02 -14.29 -2.34
C ALA A 28 13.53 -14.23 -3.79
N LEU A 29 12.92 -13.37 -4.61
CA LEU A 29 13.29 -13.13 -6.00
C LEU A 29 13.84 -11.70 -6.19
N SER A 30 14.82 -11.57 -7.09
CA SER A 30 15.28 -10.29 -7.61
C SER A 30 14.24 -9.68 -8.55
N ASP A 31 14.22 -8.36 -8.68
CA ASP A 31 13.30 -7.66 -9.59
C ASP A 31 13.43 -8.13 -11.04
N ILE A 32 14.65 -8.50 -11.48
CA ILE A 32 14.90 -9.00 -12.84
C ILE A 32 14.32 -10.40 -13.08
N GLU A 33 13.99 -11.13 -12.03
CA GLU A 33 13.40 -12.49 -12.10
C GLU A 33 11.86 -12.45 -12.14
N VAL A 34 11.25 -11.27 -11.98
CA VAL A 34 9.79 -11.10 -11.97
C VAL A 34 9.26 -10.84 -13.38
N GLU A 35 8.38 -11.72 -13.84
CA GLU A 35 7.65 -11.57 -15.10
C GLU A 35 6.22 -11.06 -14.87
N TYR A 36 5.82 -10.02 -15.59
CA TYR A 36 4.45 -9.50 -15.55
C TYR A 36 3.59 -10.15 -16.63
N LYS A 37 2.41 -10.63 -16.23
CA LYS A 37 1.40 -11.21 -17.13
C LYS A 37 0.05 -10.58 -16.84
N GLU A 38 -0.65 -10.19 -17.90
CA GLU A 38 -2.01 -9.67 -17.77
C GLU A 38 -2.96 -10.79 -17.36
N ASN A 39 -3.82 -10.49 -16.39
CA ASN A 39 -4.80 -11.43 -15.87
C ASN A 39 -6.16 -10.74 -15.72
N LYS A 40 -7.24 -11.48 -15.99
CA LYS A 40 -8.61 -11.00 -15.77
C LYS A 40 -8.91 -11.01 -14.27
N GLY A 41 -8.93 -9.82 -13.68
CA GLY A 41 -9.27 -9.61 -12.27
C GLY A 41 -10.68 -9.05 -12.05
N LYS A 42 -11.00 -8.80 -10.78
CA LYS A 42 -12.18 -8.03 -10.35
C LYS A 42 -11.70 -6.82 -9.56
N LEU A 43 -12.42 -5.71 -9.69
CA LEU A 43 -12.22 -4.53 -8.88
C LEU A 43 -13.34 -4.43 -7.83
N TYR A 44 -12.97 -4.61 -6.56
CA TYR A 44 -13.88 -4.59 -5.43
C TYR A 44 -14.00 -3.19 -4.87
N HIS A 45 -15.21 -2.86 -4.39
CA HIS A 45 -15.53 -1.57 -3.78
C HIS A 45 -15.98 -1.80 -2.33
N ILE A 46 -15.27 -1.21 -1.37
CA ILE A 46 -15.47 -1.46 0.06
C ILE A 46 -15.69 -0.11 0.76
N LYS A 47 -16.74 -0.02 1.59
CA LYS A 47 -17.04 1.19 2.36
C LYS A 47 -16.24 1.25 3.66
N TYR A 48 -15.54 2.35 3.89
CA TYR A 48 -14.79 2.63 5.12
C TYR A 48 -15.47 3.82 5.78
N PHE A 49 -16.13 3.59 6.90
CA PHE A 49 -16.88 4.62 7.61
C PHE A 49 -15.93 5.52 8.37
N LEU A 50 -16.17 6.84 8.36
CA LEU A 50 -15.46 7.76 9.21
C LEU A 50 -15.69 7.39 10.68
N LYS A 51 -14.66 7.64 11.50
CA LYS A 51 -14.79 7.54 12.94
C LYS A 51 -15.84 8.56 13.40
N ASP A 52 -16.79 8.10 14.22
CA ASP A 52 -17.86 8.91 14.81
C ASP A 52 -18.83 9.56 13.80
N SER A 53 -18.94 9.03 12.56
CA SER A 53 -19.87 9.52 11.54
C SER A 53 -20.38 8.39 10.64
N ASP A 54 -21.58 8.58 10.07
CA ASP A 54 -22.14 7.69 9.04
C ASP A 54 -21.61 8.01 7.62
N GLU A 55 -20.84 9.10 7.45
CA GLU A 55 -20.09 9.36 6.22
C GLU A 55 -19.04 8.27 5.99
N PHE A 56 -18.80 7.92 4.72
CA PHE A 56 -17.83 6.89 4.35
C PHE A 56 -17.06 7.24 3.09
N LEU A 57 -15.87 6.67 2.96
CA LEU A 57 -15.13 6.61 1.70
C LEU A 57 -15.32 5.21 1.09
N VAL A 58 -15.31 5.16 -0.24
CA VAL A 58 -15.36 3.88 -0.97
C VAL A 58 -13.97 3.61 -1.50
N VAL A 59 -13.31 2.57 -1.00
CA VAL A 59 -12.00 2.12 -1.48
C VAL A 59 -12.18 1.17 -2.65
N ALA A 60 -11.42 1.36 -3.72
CA ALA A 60 -11.33 0.42 -4.84
C ALA A 60 -10.05 -0.44 -4.72
N THR A 61 -10.18 -1.78 -4.77
CA THR A 61 -9.03 -2.70 -4.66
C THR A 61 -9.26 -3.99 -5.45
N THR A 62 -8.19 -4.56 -5.99
CA THR A 62 -8.19 -5.92 -6.57
C THR A 62 -7.89 -7.01 -5.54
N ARG A 63 -7.40 -6.62 -4.35
CA ARG A 63 -6.92 -7.51 -3.28
C ARG A 63 -7.69 -7.28 -1.97
N PRO A 64 -8.99 -7.62 -1.91
CA PRO A 64 -9.80 -7.40 -0.71
C PRO A 64 -9.27 -8.17 0.53
N GLU A 65 -8.55 -9.27 0.33
CA GLU A 65 -7.95 -10.07 1.40
C GLU A 65 -6.84 -9.34 2.17
N THR A 66 -6.17 -8.37 1.54
CA THR A 66 -5.09 -7.58 2.17
C THR A 66 -5.60 -6.49 3.11
N PHE A 67 -6.92 -6.28 3.17
CA PHE A 67 -7.61 -5.34 4.05
C PHE A 67 -7.15 -5.35 5.51
N PHE A 68 -6.84 -6.53 6.06
CA PHE A 68 -6.43 -6.66 7.45
C PHE A 68 -5.05 -6.04 7.74
N GLY A 69 -4.22 -5.87 6.72
CA GLY A 69 -2.93 -5.21 6.80
C GLY A 69 -3.00 -3.69 6.61
N ASP A 70 -4.19 -3.11 6.45
CA ASP A 70 -4.32 -1.69 6.16
C ASP A 70 -3.85 -0.84 7.34
N THR A 71 -3.08 0.20 7.02
CA THR A 71 -2.50 1.15 7.98
C THR A 71 -3.03 2.56 7.76
N ALA A 72 -3.43 2.90 6.53
CA ALA A 72 -4.05 4.15 6.16
C ALA A 72 -4.97 3.97 4.94
N VAL A 73 -5.77 5.00 4.68
CA VAL A 73 -6.44 5.24 3.40
C VAL A 73 -5.79 6.46 2.76
N MET A 74 -5.55 6.42 1.47
CA MET A 74 -4.83 7.43 0.72
C MET A 74 -5.73 8.05 -0.35
N VAL A 75 -5.70 9.37 -0.45
CA VAL A 75 -6.38 10.16 -1.48
C VAL A 75 -5.38 11.11 -2.13
N HIS A 76 -5.69 11.59 -3.34
CA HIS A 76 -4.83 12.58 -3.98
C HIS A 76 -5.00 13.96 -3.33
N PRO A 77 -3.92 14.74 -3.06
CA PRO A 77 -4.01 16.05 -2.41
C PRO A 77 -4.86 17.06 -3.19
N ASP A 78 -4.80 17.02 -4.53
CA ASP A 78 -5.56 17.90 -5.42
C ASP A 78 -6.95 17.32 -5.80
N ASP A 79 -7.47 16.37 -5.02
CA ASP A 79 -8.83 15.86 -5.18
C ASP A 79 -9.79 16.54 -4.19
N GLU A 80 -10.50 17.56 -4.68
CA GLU A 80 -11.44 18.35 -3.89
C GLU A 80 -12.57 17.51 -3.27
N ARG A 81 -12.90 16.34 -3.87
CA ARG A 81 -13.92 15.43 -3.34
C ARG A 81 -13.55 14.92 -1.95
N TYR A 82 -12.25 14.75 -1.69
CA TYR A 82 -11.73 14.10 -0.49
C TYR A 82 -10.86 14.99 0.40
N ALA A 83 -10.52 16.21 -0.03
CA ALA A 83 -9.72 17.17 0.73
C ALA A 83 -10.23 17.37 2.18
N LYS A 84 -11.56 17.40 2.37
CA LYS A 84 -12.20 17.55 3.70
C LYS A 84 -12.03 16.36 4.65
N PHE A 85 -11.48 15.25 4.17
CA PHE A 85 -11.30 14.02 4.95
C PHE A 85 -9.85 13.75 5.32
N VAL A 86 -8.88 14.46 4.74
CA VAL A 86 -7.47 14.34 5.12
C VAL A 86 -7.31 14.61 6.62
N ASP A 87 -6.44 13.86 7.28
CA ASP A 87 -6.19 13.83 8.73
C ASP A 87 -7.33 13.29 9.60
N LYS A 88 -8.48 12.91 9.02
CA LYS A 88 -9.53 12.16 9.72
C LYS A 88 -9.19 10.68 9.77
N GLU A 89 -9.97 9.94 10.57
CA GLU A 89 -9.84 8.49 10.69
C GLU A 89 -11.07 7.78 10.12
N VAL A 90 -10.85 6.59 9.57
CA VAL A 90 -11.91 5.63 9.22
C VAL A 90 -11.79 4.38 10.07
N ILE A 91 -12.92 3.72 10.29
CA ILE A 91 -13.00 2.43 10.95
C ILE A 91 -13.09 1.32 9.91
N LEU A 92 -12.14 0.40 9.97
CA LEU A 92 -12.15 -0.82 9.18
C LEU A 92 -13.41 -1.65 9.49
N PRO A 93 -14.28 -1.97 8.50
CA PRO A 93 -15.58 -2.59 8.72
C PRO A 93 -15.58 -3.87 9.57
N ILE A 94 -14.57 -4.73 9.39
CA ILE A 94 -14.51 -6.05 10.04
C ILE A 94 -13.63 -6.01 11.30
N SER A 95 -12.40 -5.52 11.19
CA SER A 95 -11.43 -5.51 12.31
C SER A 95 -11.70 -4.40 13.33
N LYS A 96 -12.57 -3.44 13.02
CA LYS A 96 -12.88 -2.26 13.86
C LYS A 96 -11.65 -1.42 14.25
N LYS A 97 -10.54 -1.58 13.53
CA LYS A 97 -9.33 -0.77 13.68
C LYS A 97 -9.58 0.62 13.08
N ALA A 98 -9.17 1.66 13.80
CA ALA A 98 -9.12 3.01 13.27
C ALA A 98 -7.81 3.21 12.48
N ILE A 99 -7.91 3.76 11.28
CA ILE A 99 -6.77 4.13 10.43
C ILE A 99 -6.95 5.53 9.85
N LYS A 100 -5.84 6.23 9.60
CA LYS A 100 -5.86 7.62 9.13
C LYS A 100 -6.16 7.72 7.64
N ILE A 101 -6.68 8.86 7.21
CA ILE A 101 -6.75 9.28 5.83
C ILE A 101 -5.58 10.23 5.55
N ILE A 102 -4.70 9.82 4.63
CA ILE A 102 -3.52 10.57 4.22
C ILE A 102 -3.67 11.10 2.78
N ALA A 103 -2.94 12.16 2.46
CA ALA A 103 -2.86 12.70 1.10
C ALA A 103 -1.50 12.34 0.47
N ASP A 104 -1.51 11.72 -0.71
CA ASP A 104 -0.29 11.41 -1.45
C ASP A 104 -0.53 11.48 -2.96
N LYS A 105 0.46 11.99 -3.70
CA LYS A 105 0.39 12.18 -5.16
C LYS A 105 0.48 10.87 -5.95
N HIS A 106 0.77 9.75 -5.30
CA HIS A 106 0.77 8.43 -5.93
C HIS A 106 -0.63 7.97 -6.37
N VAL A 107 -1.70 8.54 -5.80
CA VAL A 107 -3.08 8.19 -6.16
C VAL A 107 -3.48 8.80 -7.49
N GLU A 108 -3.93 7.96 -8.42
CA GLU A 108 -4.61 8.44 -9.62
C GLU A 108 -6.08 8.78 -9.29
N LYS A 109 -6.49 10.03 -9.53
CA LYS A 109 -7.82 10.55 -9.15
C LYS A 109 -8.96 9.89 -9.91
N GLU A 110 -8.70 9.55 -11.17
CA GLU A 110 -9.70 9.01 -12.09
C GLU A 110 -9.78 7.47 -12.04
N PHE A 111 -8.84 6.80 -11.37
CA PHE A 111 -8.86 5.35 -11.26
C PHE A 111 -9.77 4.87 -10.11
N GLY A 112 -10.75 4.03 -10.45
CA GLY A 112 -11.71 3.50 -9.48
C GLY A 112 -12.49 4.63 -8.82
N THR A 113 -12.27 4.84 -7.52
CA THR A 113 -12.90 5.92 -6.75
C THR A 113 -11.96 7.08 -6.43
N GLY A 114 -10.67 7.00 -6.78
CA GLY A 114 -9.66 7.95 -6.30
C GLY A 114 -9.31 7.77 -4.81
N VAL A 115 -9.74 6.67 -4.19
CA VAL A 115 -9.44 6.32 -2.80
C VAL A 115 -8.78 4.95 -2.75
N VAL A 116 -7.56 4.89 -2.24
CA VAL A 116 -6.70 3.69 -2.22
C VAL A 116 -6.42 3.29 -0.79
N LYS A 117 -6.55 2.00 -0.45
CA LYS A 117 -6.07 1.49 0.85
C LYS A 117 -4.55 1.35 0.83
N VAL A 118 -3.89 1.62 1.95
CA VAL A 118 -2.43 1.50 2.09
C VAL A 118 -2.09 0.29 2.96
N THR A 119 -1.45 -0.71 2.36
CA THR A 119 -1.06 -1.97 3.01
C THR A 119 0.46 -2.22 2.87
N PRO A 120 1.31 -1.50 3.64
CA PRO A 120 2.76 -1.49 3.45
C PRO A 120 3.44 -2.86 3.51
N ALA A 121 2.84 -3.84 4.19
CA ALA A 121 3.39 -5.18 4.32
C ALA A 121 3.11 -6.10 3.11
N HIS A 122 2.40 -5.63 2.08
CA HIS A 122 1.93 -6.49 0.99
C HIS A 122 2.05 -5.92 -0.43
N ASP A 123 2.49 -4.66 -0.59
CA ASP A 123 2.66 -4.01 -1.89
C ASP A 123 3.84 -3.01 -1.84
N MET A 124 4.64 -2.95 -2.91
CA MET A 124 5.83 -2.08 -2.96
C MET A 124 5.48 -0.59 -2.96
N ASN A 125 4.42 -0.18 -3.66
CA ASN A 125 4.02 1.23 -3.69
C ASN A 125 3.49 1.65 -2.32
N ASP A 126 2.65 0.81 -1.71
CA ASP A 126 2.14 1.05 -0.36
C ASP A 126 3.27 1.05 0.68
N TYR A 127 4.32 0.23 0.49
CA TYR A 127 5.51 0.23 1.34
C TYR A 127 6.23 1.58 1.28
N GLU A 128 6.48 2.10 0.08
CA GLU A 128 7.10 3.41 -0.11
C GLU A 128 6.23 4.56 0.44
N VAL A 129 4.90 4.49 0.28
CA VAL A 129 3.97 5.41 0.93
C VAL A 129 4.08 5.30 2.45
N GLY A 130 4.13 4.08 2.98
CA GLY A 130 4.30 3.82 4.41
C GLY A 130 5.56 4.44 4.98
N LEU A 131 6.68 4.38 4.25
CA LEU A 131 7.93 5.04 4.65
C LEU A 131 7.81 6.57 4.64
N ARG A 132 7.17 7.17 3.61
CA ARG A 132 6.99 8.62 3.51
C ARG A 132 6.08 9.20 4.60
N HIS A 133 5.05 8.44 5.00
CA HIS A 133 4.03 8.87 5.96
C HIS A 133 4.22 8.28 7.36
N ASN A 134 5.28 7.48 7.57
CA ASN A 134 5.62 6.84 8.84
C ASN A 134 4.46 6.00 9.41
N LEU A 135 4.00 5.02 8.61
CA LEU A 135 2.89 4.11 8.91
C LEU A 135 3.34 2.77 9.53
#